data_AF-Q8CJ62-F1
#
_entry.id   AF-Q8CJ62-F1
#
_cell.length_a   1.000
_cell.length_b   1.000
_cell.length_c   1.000
_cell.angle_alpha   90.00
_cell.angle_beta   90.00
_cell.angle_gamma   90.00
#
_symmetry.space_group_name_H-M   'P 1'
#
loop_
_entity.id
_entity.type
_entity.pdbx_description
1 polymer ?
#
loop_
_entity_poly.entity_id
_entity_poly.type
_entity_poly.pdbx_seq_one_letter_code
_entity_poly.pdbx_strand_id
1 'polypeptide(L)'
;HDQQFLSLKPIAGFITGDQARNFFFQSGLPQPVLAQIWALADMNNDGRMDQVEFSIAMKLIKLKLQGYQLPSTLPPVMKQQPVAISSAPAFGISANAWKTYSRETDTQ
;
A
#
# COMPACT_ATOMS: atom_id res chain seq x y z
N HIS A 1 -3.18 -7.96 -0.95
CA HIS A 1 -4.41 -7.27 -0.50
C HIS A 1 -5.59 -8.25 -0.46
N ASP A 2 -5.73 -9.13 -1.45
CA ASP A 2 -6.88 -10.06 -1.57
C ASP A 2 -6.98 -11.11 -0.45
N GLN A 3 -5.86 -11.67 0.03
CA GLN A 3 -5.88 -12.62 1.14
C GLN A 3 -6.38 -12.00 2.47
N GLN A 4 -6.05 -10.74 2.74
CA GLN A 4 -6.49 -10.05 3.95
C GLN A 4 -7.98 -9.71 3.88
N PHE A 5 -8.47 -9.33 2.70
CA PHE A 5 -9.91 -9.11 2.49
C PHE A 5 -10.72 -10.41 2.64
N LEU A 6 -10.26 -11.52 2.06
CA LEU A 6 -10.91 -12.83 2.22
C LEU A 6 -10.92 -13.34 3.67
N SER A 7 -9.90 -12.99 4.46
CA SER A 7 -9.84 -13.36 5.88
C SER A 7 -10.96 -12.70 6.72
N LEU A 8 -11.49 -11.57 6.25
CA LEU A 8 -12.58 -10.85 6.91
C LEU A 8 -13.97 -11.38 6.59
N LYS A 9 -14.05 -12.48 5.82
CA LYS A 9 -15.30 -13.13 5.41
C LYS A 9 -16.30 -12.11 4.86
N PRO A 10 -15.97 -11.42 3.75
CA PRO A 10 -16.85 -10.44 3.13
C PRO A 10 -18.22 -11.06 2.85
N ILE A 11 -19.27 -10.36 3.24
CA ILE A 11 -20.65 -10.79 3.03
C ILE A 11 -21.14 -10.03 1.80
N ALA A 12 -21.49 -10.75 0.74
CA ALA A 12 -21.95 -10.15 -0.53
C ALA A 12 -20.95 -9.18 -1.20
N GLY A 13 -19.64 -9.40 -1.01
CA GLY A 13 -18.59 -8.62 -1.68
C GLY A 13 -18.13 -7.37 -0.94
N PHE A 14 -18.68 -7.09 0.24
CA PHE A 14 -18.27 -6.00 1.13
C PHE A 14 -18.05 -6.51 2.56
N ILE A 15 -17.31 -5.75 3.35
CA ILE A 15 -17.20 -5.95 4.80
C ILE A 15 -17.88 -4.78 5.52
N THR A 16 -18.42 -5.02 6.71
CA THR A 16 -18.96 -3.93 7.53
C THR A 16 -17.83 -3.12 8.15
N GLY A 17 -18.12 -1.85 8.47
CA GLY A 17 -17.10 -1.00 9.09
C GLY A 17 -16.57 -1.51 10.42
N ASP A 18 -17.38 -2.22 11.21
CA ASP A 18 -16.90 -2.89 12.42
C ASP A 18 -15.88 -4.01 12.13
N GLN A 19 -16.09 -4.80 11.08
CA GLN A 19 -15.14 -5.86 10.69
C GLN A 19 -13.82 -5.26 10.22
N ALA A 20 -13.89 -4.24 9.35
CA ALA A 20 -12.72 -3.52 8.88
C ALA A 20 -11.97 -2.82 10.03
N ARG A 21 -12.67 -2.16 10.95
CA ARG A 21 -12.08 -1.49 12.11
C ARG A 21 -11.38 -2.48 13.02
N ASN A 22 -12.02 -3.61 13.34
CA ASN A 22 -11.40 -4.68 14.14
C ASN A 22 -10.14 -5.23 13.47
N PHE A 23 -10.13 -5.35 12.14
CA PHE A 23 -8.94 -5.74 11.40
C PHE A 23 -7.83 -4.70 11.52
N PHE A 24 -8.15 -3.43 11.32
CA PHE A 24 -7.16 -2.37 11.40
C PHE A 24 -6.59 -2.23 12.82
N PHE A 25 -7.36 -2.53 13.86
CA PHE A 25 -6.84 -2.61 15.22
C PHE A 25 -5.72 -3.65 15.39
N GLN A 26 -5.76 -4.76 14.65
CA GLN A 26 -4.70 -5.77 14.67
C GLN A 26 -3.38 -5.27 14.07
N SER A 27 -3.39 -4.17 13.30
CA SER A 27 -2.16 -3.57 12.77
C SER A 27 -1.32 -2.84 13.82
N GLY A 28 -1.84 -2.67 15.04
CA GLY A 28 -1.13 -2.01 16.14
C GLY A 28 -1.14 -0.47 16.07
N LEU A 29 -1.94 0.11 15.18
CA LEU A 29 -2.08 1.57 15.08
C LEU A 29 -3.06 2.13 16.14
N PRO A 30 -2.84 3.36 16.63
CA PRO A 30 -3.74 4.01 17.58
C PRO A 30 -5.14 4.23 17.00
N GLN A 31 -6.17 4.12 17.85
CA GLN A 31 -7.57 4.33 17.46
C GLN A 31 -7.85 5.65 16.70
N PRO A 32 -7.26 6.81 17.08
CA PRO A 32 -7.47 8.06 16.33
C PRO A 32 -6.93 7.99 14.90
N VAL A 33 -5.81 7.30 14.71
CA VAL A 33 -5.19 7.08 13.39
C VAL A 33 -6.07 6.17 12.55
N LEU A 34 -6.61 5.11 13.15
CA LEU A 34 -7.53 4.21 12.46
C LEU A 34 -8.82 4.90 12.03
N ALA A 35 -9.37 5.79 12.88
CA ALA A 35 -10.53 6.59 12.53
C ALA A 35 -10.25 7.54 11.35
N GLN A 36 -9.06 8.14 11.31
CA GLN A 36 -8.64 8.96 10.17
C GLN A 36 -8.51 8.14 8.89
N ILE A 37 -7.90 6.95 8.96
CA ILE A 37 -7.77 6.04 7.80
C ILE A 37 -9.14 5.61 7.29
N TRP A 38 -10.06 5.29 8.21
CA TRP A 38 -11.45 4.96 7.88
C TRP A 38 -12.11 6.10 7.10
N ALA A 39 -12.11 7.31 7.65
CA ALA A 39 -12.75 8.48 7.03
C ALA A 39 -12.12 8.86 5.67
N LEU A 40 -10.85 8.51 5.45
CA LEU A 40 -10.17 8.71 4.18
C LEU A 40 -10.55 7.64 3.15
N ALA A 41 -10.68 6.39 3.58
CA ALA A 41 -10.95 5.26 2.71
C ALA A 41 -12.45 5.11 2.36
N ASP A 42 -13.35 5.43 3.29
CA ASP A 42 -14.81 5.40 3.13
C ASP A 42 -15.29 6.60 2.29
N MET A 43 -15.23 6.45 0.97
CA MET A 43 -15.50 7.54 0.02
C MET A 43 -16.99 7.85 -0.13
N ASN A 44 -17.84 6.84 0.06
CA ASN A 44 -19.28 6.93 -0.09
C ASN A 44 -20.00 7.17 1.26
N ASN A 45 -19.29 7.07 2.40
CA ASN A 45 -19.82 7.20 3.76
C ASN A 45 -21.00 6.25 4.01
N ASP A 46 -20.96 5.05 3.43
CA ASP A 46 -22.04 4.06 3.54
C ASP A 46 -21.89 3.15 4.78
N GLY A 47 -20.77 3.29 5.53
CA GLY A 47 -20.45 2.51 6.71
C GLY A 47 -20.01 1.07 6.41
N ARG A 48 -19.76 0.75 5.15
CA ARG A 48 -19.28 -0.52 4.64
C ARG A 48 -17.95 -0.25 3.93
N MET A 49 -17.27 -1.32 3.55
CA MET A 49 -16.02 -1.20 2.82
C MET A 49 -15.98 -2.25 1.73
N ASP A 50 -15.91 -1.81 0.49
CA ASP A 50 -15.72 -2.68 -0.66
C ASP A 50 -14.22 -3.03 -0.84
N GLN A 51 -13.90 -3.85 -1.84
CA GLN A 51 -12.51 -4.26 -2.10
C GLN A 51 -11.61 -3.05 -2.44
N VAL A 52 -12.15 -2.03 -3.10
CA VAL A 52 -11.42 -0.83 -3.49
C VAL A 52 -11.11 0.02 -2.27
N GLU A 53 -12.12 0.36 -1.47
CA GLU A 53 -11.96 1.13 -0.23
C GLU A 53 -11.04 0.41 0.76
N PHE A 54 -11.14 -0.91 0.87
CA PHE A 54 -10.25 -1.71 1.72
C PHE A 54 -8.80 -1.65 1.25
N SER A 55 -8.57 -1.69 -0.07
CA SER A 55 -7.22 -1.57 -0.63
C SER A 55 -6.59 -0.21 -0.34
N ILE A 56 -7.40 0.85 -0.38
CA ILE A 56 -7.00 2.22 0.00
C ILE A 56 -6.63 2.27 1.48
N ALA A 57 -7.49 1.77 2.37
CA ALA A 57 -7.24 1.72 3.81
C ALA A 57 -5.94 0.97 4.14
N MET A 58 -5.73 -0.20 3.52
CA MET A 58 -4.52 -1.00 3.71
C MET A 58 -3.25 -0.27 3.24
N LYS A 59 -3.32 0.50 2.15
CA LYS A 59 -2.20 1.33 1.70
C LYS A 59 -1.86 2.41 2.72
N LEU A 60 -2.86 3.08 3.29
CA LEU A 60 -2.68 4.10 4.33
C LEU A 60 -2.07 3.52 5.62
N ILE A 61 -2.54 2.36 6.06
CA ILE A 61 -1.97 1.63 7.20
C ILE A 61 -0.48 1.35 6.95
N LYS A 62 -0.14 0.82 5.78
CA LYS A 62 1.25 0.50 5.42
C LYS A 62 2.14 1.75 5.40
N LEU A 63 1.67 2.87 4.86
CA LEU A 63 2.40 4.13 4.87
C LEU A 63 2.66 4.60 6.31
N LYS A 64 1.66 4.50 7.18
CA LYS A 64 1.80 4.90 8.58
C LYS A 64 2.77 4.01 9.35
N LEU A 65 2.74 2.69 9.11
CA LEU A 65 3.69 1.74 9.68
C LEU A 65 5.13 1.96 9.17
N GLN A 66 5.29 2.47 7.96
CA GLN A 66 6.59 2.89 7.40
C GLN A 66 7.11 4.22 7.97
N GLY A 67 6.36 4.87 8.87
CA GLY A 67 6.74 6.13 9.50
C GLY A 67 6.32 7.39 8.72
N TYR A 68 5.59 7.23 7.61
CA TYR A 68 5.06 8.37 6.87
C TYR A 68 3.84 8.97 7.59
N GLN A 69 3.65 10.29 7.44
CA GLN A 69 2.47 10.97 7.95
C GLN A 69 1.26 10.68 7.07
N LEU A 70 0.08 10.50 7.67
CA LEU A 70 -1.15 10.32 6.92
C LEU A 70 -1.52 11.66 6.25
N PRO A 71 -1.81 11.67 4.94
CA PRO A 71 -2.28 12.89 4.29
C PRO A 71 -3.66 13.29 4.85
N SER A 72 -3.87 14.59 5.08
CA SER A 72 -5.16 15.13 5.58
C SER A 72 -6.32 14.98 4.59
N THR A 73 -6.00 14.80 3.31
CA THR A 73 -6.95 14.59 2.22
C THR A 73 -6.38 13.53 1.29
N LEU A 74 -7.20 12.57 0.86
CA LEU A 74 -6.76 11.52 -0.06
C LEU A 74 -6.28 12.16 -1.37
N PRO A 75 -4.97 12.12 -1.70
CA PRO A 75 -4.48 12.78 -2.91
C PRO A 75 -5.14 12.13 -4.14
N PRO A 76 -5.48 12.91 -5.20
CA PRO A 76 -6.17 12.40 -6.39
C PRO A 76 -5.50 11.20 -7.04
N VAL A 77 -4.18 11.06 -6.84
CA VAL A 77 -3.36 9.94 -7.33
C VAL A 77 -3.74 8.58 -6.73
N MET A 78 -4.37 8.54 -5.55
CA MET A 78 -4.86 7.31 -4.92
C MET A 78 -6.27 6.91 -5.38
N LYS A 79 -7.02 7.83 -6.01
CA LYS A 79 -8.30 7.52 -6.66
C LYS A 79 -8.13 6.88 -8.04
N GLN A 80 -6.92 6.96 -8.59
CA GLN A 80 -6.59 6.37 -9.88
C GLN A 80 -5.76 5.11 -9.64
N GLN A 81 -6.11 4.04 -10.38
CA GLN A 81 -5.40 2.76 -10.37
C GLN A 81 -3.89 2.98 -10.53
N PRO A 82 -3.04 2.12 -9.93
CA PRO A 82 -1.62 2.40 -9.77
C PRO A 82 -0.94 2.54 -11.14
N VAL A 83 -0.74 3.79 -11.59
CA VAL A 83 0.35 4.09 -12.50
C VAL A 83 1.63 3.87 -11.71
N ALA A 84 2.40 2.88 -12.14
CA ALA A 84 3.73 2.58 -11.62
C ALA A 84 4.62 3.82 -11.79
N ILE A 85 4.60 4.73 -10.81
CA ILE A 85 5.63 5.75 -10.69
C ILE A 85 6.88 5.05 -10.20
N SER A 86 7.61 4.49 -11.15
CA SER A 86 8.98 4.05 -11.00
C SER A 86 9.81 5.28 -10.66
N SER A 87 9.87 5.63 -9.38
CA SER A 87 10.73 6.68 -8.85
C SER A 87 12.15 6.12 -8.76
N ALA A 88 12.86 6.08 -9.89
CA ALA A 88 14.31 6.07 -9.87
C ALA A 88 14.79 7.52 -9.94
N PRO A 89 15.61 7.99 -8.98
CA PRO A 89 16.17 9.32 -9.06
C PRO A 89 17.24 9.33 -10.15
N ALA A 90 17.13 10.28 -11.08
CA ALA A 90 18.17 10.61 -12.03
C ALA A 90 19.36 11.23 -11.27
N PHE A 91 20.27 10.40 -10.77
CA PHE A 91 21.61 10.83 -10.36
C PHE A 91 22.60 10.32 -11.38
N GLY A 92 23.08 11.23 -12.23
CA GLY A 92 24.22 10.98 -13.09
C GLY A 92 25.44 10.63 -12.25
N ILE A 93 26.05 9.48 -12.54
CA ILE A 93 27.44 9.20 -12.20
C ILE A 93 28.00 8.25 -13.26
N SER A 94 28.78 8.85 -14.16
CA SER A 94 29.94 8.32 -14.86
C SER A 94 29.92 6.83 -15.26
N ALA A 95 29.71 6.58 -16.56
CA ALA A 95 30.03 5.32 -17.20
C ALA A 95 31.55 5.07 -17.16
N ASN A 96 32.03 4.40 -16.12
CA ASN A 96 33.31 3.68 -16.17
C ASN A 96 33.04 2.24 -16.61
N ALA A 97 33.46 1.95 -17.85
CA ALA A 97 33.43 0.64 -18.45
C ALA A 97 34.33 -0.34 -17.70
N TRP A 98 33.73 -1.28 -16.97
CA TRP A 98 34.37 -2.50 -16.46
C TRP A 98 33.60 -3.73 -16.95
N LYS A 99 33.56 -3.91 -18.27
CA LYS A 99 33.50 -5.24 -18.88
C LYS A 99 34.81 -5.30 -19.68
N THR A 100 35.80 -6.07 -19.27
CA THR A 100 35.76 -7.52 -19.39
C THR A 100 36.83 -8.14 -18.49
N TYR A 101 36.39 -8.96 -17.53
CA TYR A 101 37.23 -10.03 -17.00
C TYR A 101 36.48 -11.34 -17.23
N SER A 102 37.05 -12.22 -18.03
CA SER A 102 37.00 -13.66 -17.82
C SER A 102 38.25 -14.25 -18.44
N ARG A 103 39.23 -14.38 -17.55
CA ARG A 103 40.45 -15.16 -17.68
C ARG A 103 40.11 -16.64 -17.47
N GLU A 104 41.04 -17.49 -17.93
CA GLU A 104 41.25 -18.91 -17.54
C GLU A 104 40.27 -19.93 -18.18
N THR A 105 40.68 -21.10 -18.69
CA THR A 105 41.99 -21.80 -18.73
C THR A 105 41.95 -22.87 -19.82
N ASP A 106 43.12 -23.08 -20.43
CA ASP A 106 43.71 -24.33 -20.93
C ASP A 106 43.03 -25.66 -20.58
N THR A 107 42.91 -26.56 -21.56
CA THR A 107 43.32 -27.98 -21.43
C THR A 107 43.39 -28.62 -22.83
N GLN A 108 44.64 -28.95 -23.22
CA GLN A 108 45.15 -30.14 -23.91
C GLN A 108 44.46 -30.69 -25.17
#